data_AF-A0A9E4Q7K5-F1
#
_entry.id   AF-A0A9E4Q7K5-F1
#
_cell.length_a   1.000
_cell.length_b   1.000
_cell.length_c   1.000
_cell.angle_alpha   90.00
_cell.angle_beta   90.00
_cell.angle_gamma   90.00
#
_symmetry.space_group_name_H-M   'P 1'
#
loop_
_entity.id
_entity.type
_entity.pdbx_description
1 polymer ?
#
loop_
_entity_poly.entity_id
_entity_poly.type
_entity_poly.pdbx_seq_one_letter_code
_entity_poly.pdbx_strand_id
1 'polypeptide(L)'
;MGWSTHHPTGLIYYAPQHAYRGYTLTTNSRGSTDSYLIDMEGRVCHRWHLDEGLGYGYLLDNGHLLARTNRANTGGADQPSRGARTAVGAIVELDWDSNLVWAYRNPMVHHDFQRLPNGNTLVLEFQEMPAELAAQVKGGIQPEDASEPMLGDVVHEVTPQGETVNSWRSWEHLNVEEDVICFLENRYEWTHQNSLNVTKDGDLLVSFRQTSTVGIVDRVSGEFTWKWGPGEISHQHNPTYLDNGHVLIFDNGPHHVGASFSRVIEVDPNNNEIAWEYLGDPPISFYSYHISGAERLPNGNTLICEGAPGRAFEVTPNKEIVWEYIHPFHSAGNTGLGGDAATVGNSMFRVHRYGPDHPALQGRDLDPSRHANLNRIYAGG
;
A
#
# COMPACT_ATOMS: atom_id res chain seq x y z
N MET A 1 -0.98 -17.41 -15.49
CA MET A 1 0.38 -17.92 -15.72
C MET A 1 0.76 -18.86 -14.60
N GLY A 2 1.72 -19.74 -14.83
CA GLY A 2 2.07 -20.79 -13.87
C GLY A 2 3.12 -20.32 -12.88
N TRP A 3 2.77 -20.26 -11.60
CA TRP A 3 3.75 -20.31 -10.52
C TRP A 3 4.36 -21.71 -10.48
N SER A 4 5.62 -21.82 -10.05
CA SER A 4 6.24 -23.12 -9.85
C SER A 4 5.43 -23.93 -8.82
N THR A 5 4.93 -25.10 -9.22
CA THR A 5 4.29 -26.05 -8.29
C THR A 5 5.29 -26.74 -7.37
N HIS A 6 6.59 -26.66 -7.71
CA HIS A 6 7.68 -27.31 -6.97
C HIS A 6 8.38 -26.37 -6.00
N HIS A 7 8.28 -25.06 -6.22
CA HIS A 7 8.83 -24.03 -5.35
C HIS A 7 7.82 -22.89 -5.18
N PRO A 8 6.70 -23.15 -4.46
CA PRO A 8 5.54 -22.26 -4.48
C PRO A 8 5.69 -21.00 -3.61
N THR A 9 6.63 -20.99 -2.65
CA THR A 9 6.86 -19.89 -1.70
C THR A 9 8.34 -19.76 -1.34
N GLY A 10 8.73 -18.70 -0.65
CA GLY A 10 10.12 -18.44 -0.25
C GLY A 10 10.93 -17.75 -1.35
N LEU A 11 12.25 -17.84 -1.27
CA LEU A 11 13.16 -17.25 -2.25
C LEU A 11 13.11 -18.02 -3.58
N ILE A 12 12.74 -17.36 -4.66
CA ILE A 12 12.65 -17.96 -6.00
C ILE A 12 13.95 -17.74 -6.78
N TYR A 13 14.51 -16.54 -6.69
CA TYR A 13 15.71 -16.15 -7.43
C TYR A 13 16.51 -15.10 -6.65
N TYR A 14 17.83 -15.16 -6.74
CA TYR A 14 18.73 -14.18 -6.14
C TYR A 14 20.05 -14.10 -6.90
N ALA A 15 20.39 -12.90 -7.38
CA ALA A 15 21.66 -12.54 -7.98
C ALA A 15 22.38 -11.51 -7.08
N PRO A 16 23.20 -11.95 -6.10
CA PRO A 16 23.75 -11.08 -5.05
C PRO A 16 24.60 -9.90 -5.56
N GLN A 17 25.22 -10.05 -6.73
CA GLN A 17 26.07 -9.00 -7.31
C GLN A 17 25.26 -7.84 -7.89
N HIS A 18 23.96 -8.04 -8.14
CA HIS A 18 23.10 -7.07 -8.80
C HIS A 18 21.97 -6.58 -7.91
N ALA A 19 21.55 -7.36 -6.91
CA ALA A 19 20.50 -6.99 -5.97
C ALA A 19 20.99 -6.04 -4.87
N TYR A 20 20.11 -5.16 -4.40
CA TYR A 20 20.35 -4.30 -3.25
C TYR A 20 20.25 -5.11 -1.96
N ARG A 21 21.40 -5.34 -1.32
CA ARG A 21 21.46 -6.04 -0.03
C ARG A 21 20.66 -5.32 1.05
N GLY A 22 20.04 -6.09 1.93
CA GLY A 22 19.30 -5.55 3.06
C GLY A 22 18.33 -6.57 3.64
N TYR A 23 17.31 -6.03 4.28
CA TYR A 23 16.24 -6.81 4.88
C TYR A 23 14.89 -6.32 4.36
N THR A 24 14.00 -7.24 4.00
CA THR A 24 12.68 -6.90 3.46
C THR A 24 11.62 -7.08 4.52
N LEU A 25 10.83 -6.03 4.79
CA LEU A 25 9.65 -6.13 5.65
C LEU A 25 8.47 -6.63 4.81
N THR A 26 7.82 -7.69 5.29
CA THR A 26 6.65 -8.29 4.64
C THR A 26 5.54 -8.52 5.65
N THR A 27 4.30 -8.24 5.24
CA THR A 27 3.10 -8.42 6.06
C THR A 27 2.00 -8.98 5.17
N ASN A 28 1.38 -10.08 5.59
CA ASN A 28 0.18 -10.57 4.92
C ASN A 28 -0.99 -9.63 5.24
N SER A 29 -1.61 -9.08 4.21
CA SER A 29 -2.68 -8.08 4.32
C SER A 29 -4.05 -8.65 4.68
N ARG A 30 -4.20 -9.97 4.75
CA ARG A 30 -5.48 -10.69 4.96
C ARG A 30 -5.57 -11.30 6.36
N GLY A 31 -5.63 -10.47 7.39
CA GLY A 31 -5.94 -10.95 8.74
C GLY A 31 -4.75 -11.52 9.51
N SER A 32 -3.52 -11.24 9.07
CA SER A 32 -2.30 -11.62 9.80
C SER A 32 -2.26 -10.95 11.17
N THR A 33 -1.58 -11.57 12.11
CA THR A 33 -1.17 -10.95 13.39
C THR A 33 0.31 -10.60 13.40
N ASP A 34 1.01 -10.89 12.31
CA ASP A 34 2.46 -10.84 12.23
C ASP A 34 2.96 -10.03 11.04
N SER A 35 4.08 -9.34 11.28
CA SER A 35 4.94 -8.77 10.24
C SER A 35 6.35 -9.33 10.39
N TYR A 36 7.00 -9.62 9.26
CA TYR A 36 8.26 -10.34 9.23
C TYR A 36 9.33 -9.51 8.54
N LEU A 37 10.51 -9.41 9.15
CA LEU A 37 11.72 -8.93 8.52
C LEU A 37 12.51 -10.14 8.02
N ILE A 38 12.75 -10.22 6.71
CA ILE A 38 13.49 -11.32 6.07
C ILE A 38 14.83 -10.82 5.51
N ASP A 39 15.84 -11.67 5.52
CA ASP A 39 17.09 -11.41 4.79
C ASP A 39 16.98 -11.71 3.28
N MET A 40 18.07 -11.51 2.56
CA MET A 40 18.13 -11.72 1.11
C MET A 40 17.95 -13.18 0.70
N GLU A 41 18.16 -14.13 1.62
CA GLU A 41 17.89 -15.55 1.41
C GLU A 41 16.45 -15.95 1.78
N GLY A 42 15.60 -14.99 2.14
CA GLY A 42 14.21 -15.22 2.50
C GLY A 42 14.02 -15.80 3.90
N ARG A 43 15.04 -15.77 4.76
CA ARG A 43 14.96 -16.26 6.14
C ARG A 43 14.45 -15.15 7.05
N VAL A 44 13.52 -15.47 7.93
CA VAL A 44 13.02 -14.59 8.98
C VAL A 44 14.15 -14.27 9.96
N CYS A 45 14.46 -12.98 10.08
CA CYS A 45 15.41 -12.41 11.02
C CYS A 45 14.70 -11.77 12.22
N HIS A 46 13.47 -11.29 12.03
CA HIS A 46 12.66 -10.70 13.09
C HIS A 46 11.17 -10.84 12.80
N ARG A 47 10.35 -10.79 13.86
CA ARG A 47 8.88 -10.88 13.81
C ARG A 47 8.27 -9.92 14.82
N TRP A 48 7.41 -9.03 14.34
CA TRP A 48 6.45 -8.32 15.18
C TRP A 48 5.14 -9.09 15.27
N HIS A 49 4.53 -9.08 16.44
CA HIS A 49 3.24 -9.74 16.69
C HIS A 49 2.26 -8.80 17.41
N LEU A 50 1.02 -8.77 16.95
CA LEU A 50 -0.08 -8.07 17.62
C LEU A 50 -1.38 -8.86 17.48
N ASP A 51 -2.02 -9.18 18.61
CA ASP A 51 -3.29 -9.92 18.65
C ASP A 51 -4.42 -9.23 17.88
N GLU A 52 -4.43 -7.90 17.87
CA GLU A 52 -5.40 -7.09 17.09
C GLU A 52 -5.18 -7.18 15.58
N GLY A 53 -4.05 -7.75 15.13
CA GLY A 53 -3.71 -7.90 13.74
C GLY A 53 -2.72 -6.88 13.20
N LEU A 54 -1.99 -7.26 12.15
CA LEU A 54 -1.10 -6.39 11.37
C LEU A 54 -1.38 -6.60 9.88
N GLY A 55 -1.81 -5.53 9.19
CA GLY A 55 -2.21 -5.61 7.77
C GLY A 55 -1.27 -4.90 6.78
N TYR A 56 -0.38 -4.05 7.29
CA TYR A 56 0.69 -3.34 6.56
C TYR A 56 1.46 -2.47 7.56
N GLY A 57 2.77 -2.29 7.35
CA GLY A 57 3.57 -1.31 8.08
C GLY A 57 4.92 -1.03 7.44
N TYR A 58 5.66 -0.11 8.05
CA TYR A 58 7.04 0.22 7.72
C TYR A 58 7.83 0.59 9.00
N LEU A 59 9.15 0.49 8.92
CA LEU A 59 10.03 0.86 10.02
C LEU A 59 10.25 2.37 10.07
N LEU A 60 10.20 2.91 11.28
CA LEU A 60 10.70 4.23 11.62
C LEU A 60 12.19 4.16 11.94
N ASP A 61 12.89 5.29 11.89
CA ASP A 61 14.35 5.36 12.11
C ASP A 61 14.80 4.84 13.49
N ASN A 62 13.92 4.89 14.50
CA ASN A 62 14.18 4.34 15.83
C ASN A 62 14.07 2.80 15.91
N GLY A 63 13.68 2.14 14.82
CA GLY A 63 13.46 0.69 14.76
C GLY A 63 12.06 0.25 15.14
N HIS A 64 11.14 1.17 15.40
CA HIS A 64 9.75 0.84 15.66
C HIS A 64 9.02 0.51 14.36
N LEU A 65 8.04 -0.39 14.44
CA LEU A 65 7.11 -0.68 13.36
C LEU A 65 5.89 0.23 13.48
N LEU A 66 5.68 1.11 12.50
CA LEU A 66 4.41 1.82 12.34
C LEU A 66 3.54 1.02 11.38
N ALA A 67 2.36 0.60 11.85
CA ALA A 67 1.51 -0.33 11.12
C ALA A 67 0.03 0.00 11.27
N ARG A 68 -0.78 -0.45 10.31
CA ARG A 68 -2.23 -0.55 10.47
C ARG A 68 -2.63 -1.92 10.98
N THR A 69 -3.65 -1.94 11.82
CA THR A 69 -4.19 -3.19 12.37
C THR A 69 -5.15 -3.86 11.39
N ASN A 70 -5.63 -5.06 11.74
CA ASN A 70 -6.84 -5.58 11.11
C ASN A 70 -8.06 -4.74 11.53
N ARG A 71 -9.18 -4.94 10.83
CA ARG A 71 -10.47 -4.36 11.23
C ARG A 71 -10.85 -4.84 12.64
N ALA A 72 -11.37 -3.94 13.46
CA ALA A 72 -11.90 -4.29 14.78
C ALA A 72 -13.03 -5.34 14.64
N ASN A 73 -12.98 -6.40 15.45
CA ASN A 73 -14.03 -7.42 15.47
C ASN A 73 -15.21 -6.92 16.32
N THR A 74 -16.25 -6.38 15.68
CA THR A 74 -17.45 -5.83 16.35
C THR A 74 -18.49 -6.89 16.75
N GLY A 75 -18.15 -8.19 16.70
CA GLY A 75 -19.05 -9.25 17.18
C GLY A 75 -20.35 -9.38 16.38
N GLY A 76 -20.36 -8.99 15.11
CA GLY A 76 -21.47 -9.24 14.16
C GLY A 76 -22.67 -8.29 14.25
N ALA A 77 -22.65 -7.29 15.13
CA ALA A 77 -23.75 -6.33 15.25
C ALA A 77 -23.67 -5.17 14.24
N ASP A 78 -22.46 -4.69 13.92
CA ASP A 78 -22.23 -3.58 12.98
C ASP A 78 -21.39 -4.09 11.80
N GLN A 79 -22.07 -4.37 10.68
CA GLN A 79 -21.38 -4.50 9.41
C GLN A 79 -20.81 -3.12 9.03
N PRO A 80 -19.59 -3.03 8.47
CA PRO A 80 -19.14 -1.83 7.78
C PRO A 80 -20.25 -1.18 6.95
N SER A 81 -20.30 0.15 6.92
CA SER A 81 -20.86 0.82 5.76
C SER A 81 -20.25 0.20 4.50
N ARG A 82 -21.08 -0.01 3.48
CA ARG A 82 -20.68 -0.60 2.20
C ARG A 82 -19.57 0.19 1.52
N GLY A 83 -19.40 1.48 1.84
CA GLY A 83 -18.27 2.31 1.40
C GLY A 83 -17.00 2.05 2.21
N ALA A 84 -17.10 1.78 3.51
CA ALA A 84 -15.95 1.61 4.41
C ALA A 84 -15.41 0.17 4.45
N ARG A 85 -15.42 -0.55 3.32
CA ARG A 85 -15.00 -1.97 3.24
C ARG A 85 -13.52 -2.18 3.54
N THR A 86 -12.68 -1.24 3.13
CA THR A 86 -11.23 -1.28 3.31
C THR A 86 -10.76 -0.62 4.60
N ALA A 87 -11.70 -0.15 5.42
CA ALA A 87 -11.39 0.45 6.70
C ALA A 87 -10.85 -0.58 7.71
N VAL A 88 -9.89 -0.13 8.52
CA VAL A 88 -9.17 -0.90 9.53
C VAL A 88 -9.53 -0.42 10.94
N GLY A 89 -8.96 -1.04 11.98
CA GLY A 89 -9.25 -0.68 13.37
C GLY A 89 -8.43 0.50 13.91
N ALA A 90 -7.15 0.57 13.53
CA ALA A 90 -6.20 1.54 14.08
C ALA A 90 -4.92 1.63 13.25
N ILE A 91 -4.15 2.69 13.52
CA ILE A 91 -2.71 2.77 13.28
C ILE A 91 -2.02 2.60 14.64
N VAL A 92 -0.98 1.80 14.67
CA VAL A 92 -0.22 1.44 15.87
C VAL A 92 1.27 1.61 15.62
N GLU A 93 2.00 1.97 16.67
CA GLU A 93 3.45 1.92 16.70
C GLU A 93 3.86 0.86 17.71
N LEU A 94 4.64 -0.12 17.24
CA LEU A 94 5.22 -1.18 18.07
C LEU A 94 6.72 -0.96 18.19
N ASP A 95 7.27 -1.11 19.39
CA ASP A 95 8.71 -1.21 19.54
C ASP A 95 9.26 -2.53 18.94
N TRP A 96 10.58 -2.71 19.02
CA TRP A 96 11.25 -3.91 18.49
C TRP A 96 10.78 -5.21 19.16
N ASP A 97 10.28 -5.16 20.39
CA ASP A 97 9.84 -6.34 21.13
C ASP A 97 8.31 -6.55 21.04
N SER A 98 7.66 -5.87 20.09
CA SER A 98 6.19 -5.88 19.88
C SER A 98 5.38 -5.22 20.99
N ASN A 99 5.98 -4.38 21.85
CA ASN A 99 5.20 -3.60 22.81
C ASN A 99 4.52 -2.44 22.09
N LEU A 100 3.22 -2.25 22.35
CA LEU A 100 2.47 -1.10 21.84
C LEU A 100 2.94 0.19 22.54
N VAL A 101 3.53 1.11 21.79
CA VAL A 101 4.04 2.40 22.33
C VAL A 101 3.17 3.59 21.93
N TRP A 102 2.42 3.49 20.84
CA TRP A 102 1.47 4.51 20.40
C TRP A 102 0.34 3.88 19.59
N ALA A 103 -0.85 4.48 19.63
CA ALA A 103 -1.97 4.07 18.80
C ALA A 103 -2.89 5.26 18.46
N TYR A 104 -3.38 5.28 17.23
CA TYR A 104 -4.49 6.10 16.78
C TYR A 104 -5.64 5.17 16.37
N ARG A 105 -6.73 5.20 17.15
CA ARG A 105 -7.85 4.26 17.00
C ARG A 105 -9.06 4.97 16.42
N ASN A 106 -9.35 4.66 15.16
CA ASN A 106 -10.51 5.18 14.46
C ASN A 106 -10.93 4.15 13.40
N PRO A 107 -12.17 3.64 13.44
CA PRO A 107 -12.64 2.58 12.54
C PRO A 107 -12.84 3.04 11.09
N MET A 108 -12.63 4.32 10.80
CA MET A 108 -12.69 4.90 9.45
C MET A 108 -11.33 5.05 8.79
N VAL A 109 -10.23 4.76 9.50
CA VAL A 109 -8.89 4.71 8.89
C VAL A 109 -8.90 3.69 7.76
N HIS A 110 -8.34 4.05 6.61
CA HIS A 110 -8.15 3.11 5.50
C HIS A 110 -6.80 3.31 4.84
N HIS A 111 -6.34 2.22 4.22
CA HIS A 111 -5.16 2.17 3.35
C HIS A 111 -3.82 2.63 3.97
N ASP A 112 -3.60 3.93 4.18
CA ASP A 112 -2.25 4.51 4.28
C ASP A 112 -2.09 5.56 5.39
N PHE A 113 -0.83 5.81 5.76
CA PHE A 113 -0.42 6.73 6.82
C PHE A 113 1.06 7.11 6.69
N GLN A 114 1.42 8.32 7.10
CA GLN A 114 2.78 8.85 7.00
C GLN A 114 3.24 9.54 8.29
N ARG A 115 4.28 9.03 8.94
CA ARG A 115 4.96 9.77 10.02
C ARG A 115 5.75 10.93 9.44
N LEU A 116 5.56 12.12 10.00
CA LEU A 116 6.26 13.34 9.63
C LEU A 116 7.48 13.58 10.53
N PRO A 117 8.49 14.34 10.06
CA PRO A 117 9.68 14.67 10.84
C PRO A 117 9.41 15.41 12.16
N ASN A 118 8.29 16.14 12.24
CA ASN A 118 7.87 16.83 13.47
C ASN A 118 7.25 15.88 14.52
N GLY A 119 7.12 14.59 14.21
CA GLY A 119 6.53 13.58 15.07
C GLY A 119 5.02 13.38 14.88
N ASN A 120 4.33 14.25 14.14
CA ASN A 120 2.93 14.08 13.79
C ASN A 120 2.76 12.96 12.76
N THR A 121 1.56 12.39 12.69
CA THR A 121 1.21 11.34 11.72
C THR A 121 0.11 11.85 10.81
N LEU A 122 0.32 11.79 9.50
CA LEU A 122 -0.76 11.90 8.53
C LEU A 122 -1.53 10.58 8.48
N VAL A 123 -2.85 10.66 8.59
CA VAL A 123 -3.76 9.52 8.64
C VAL A 123 -4.83 9.70 7.58
N LEU A 124 -5.08 8.65 6.79
CA LEU A 124 -6.12 8.63 5.78
C LEU A 124 -7.39 7.96 6.32
N GLU A 125 -8.52 8.67 6.20
CA GLU A 125 -9.82 8.26 6.74
C GLU A 125 -10.96 8.48 5.76
N PHE A 126 -11.97 7.63 5.88
CA PHE A 126 -13.25 7.86 5.25
C PHE A 126 -14.10 8.82 6.09
N GLN A 127 -14.81 9.72 5.44
CA GLN A 127 -15.82 10.57 6.06
C GLN A 127 -17.04 10.69 5.16
N GLU A 128 -18.24 10.81 5.72
CA GLU A 128 -19.45 11.05 4.94
C GLU A 128 -19.37 12.38 4.19
N MET A 129 -19.72 12.33 2.90
CA MET A 129 -19.77 13.53 2.06
C MET A 129 -21.07 14.31 2.25
N PRO A 130 -21.05 15.64 2.02
CA PRO A 130 -22.28 16.42 1.91
C PRO A 130 -23.21 15.83 0.83
N ALA A 131 -24.47 15.54 1.18
CA ALA A 131 -25.42 14.87 0.29
C ALA A 131 -25.64 15.60 -1.04
N GLU A 132 -25.64 16.94 -1.03
CA GLU A 132 -25.79 17.77 -2.23
C GLU A 132 -24.63 17.60 -3.21
N LEU A 133 -23.40 17.42 -2.70
CA LEU A 133 -22.23 17.16 -3.52
C LEU A 133 -22.20 15.71 -4.00
N ALA A 134 -22.48 14.75 -3.11
CA ALA A 134 -22.57 13.33 -3.45
C ALA A 134 -23.57 13.04 -4.58
N ALA A 135 -24.69 13.78 -4.63
CA ALA A 135 -25.70 13.68 -5.68
C ALA A 135 -25.19 14.11 -7.07
N GLN A 136 -24.12 14.91 -7.13
CA GLN A 136 -23.52 15.41 -8.38
C GLN A 136 -22.41 14.49 -8.92
N VAL A 137 -21.89 13.57 -8.11
CA VAL A 137 -20.81 12.65 -8.49
C VAL A 137 -21.23 11.77 -9.66
N LYS A 138 -20.34 11.67 -10.66
CA LYS A 138 -20.59 10.95 -11.90
C LYS A 138 -19.89 9.59 -11.95
N GLY A 139 -20.41 8.74 -12.82
CA GLY A 139 -19.87 7.40 -13.02
C GLY A 139 -20.25 6.43 -11.90
N GLY A 140 -19.53 5.31 -11.90
CA GLY A 140 -19.80 4.16 -11.04
C GLY A 140 -21.17 3.49 -11.27
N ILE A 141 -21.29 2.29 -10.73
CA ILE A 141 -22.52 1.50 -10.70
C ILE A 141 -23.39 2.02 -9.55
N GLN A 142 -24.59 2.49 -9.88
CA GLN A 142 -25.56 2.95 -8.88
C GLN A 142 -25.89 1.82 -7.90
N PRO A 143 -25.84 2.06 -6.59
CA PRO A 143 -26.17 1.04 -5.62
C PRO A 143 -27.66 0.71 -5.69
N GLU A 144 -28.01 -0.57 -5.53
CA GLU A 144 -29.42 -1.01 -5.43
C GLU A 144 -30.13 -0.38 -4.23
N ASP A 145 -29.35 -0.02 -3.20
CA ASP A 145 -29.78 0.60 -1.95
C ASP A 145 -28.89 1.80 -1.66
N ALA A 146 -29.46 3.00 -1.81
CA ALA A 146 -28.80 4.29 -1.60
C ALA A 146 -29.12 4.88 -0.21
N SER A 147 -29.44 4.04 0.77
CA SER A 147 -29.71 4.49 2.15
C SER A 147 -28.46 4.94 2.89
N GLU A 148 -27.28 4.44 2.51
CA GLU A 148 -26.00 4.86 3.07
C GLU A 148 -25.45 6.09 2.33
N PRO A 149 -24.90 7.08 3.05
CA PRO A 149 -24.24 8.21 2.44
C PRO A 149 -22.97 7.77 1.70
N MET A 150 -22.66 8.46 0.60
CA MET A 150 -21.37 8.32 -0.07
C MET A 150 -20.27 8.82 0.86
N LEU A 151 -19.20 8.03 0.98
CA LEU A 151 -18.00 8.41 1.72
C LEU A 151 -17.03 9.18 0.81
N GLY A 152 -16.18 10.00 1.39
CA GLY A 152 -15.05 10.63 0.74
C GLY A 152 -13.79 10.47 1.56
N ASP A 153 -12.66 10.84 0.97
CA ASP A 153 -11.33 10.66 1.56
C ASP A 153 -10.89 11.93 2.32
N VAL A 154 -10.35 11.75 3.52
CA VAL A 154 -9.84 12.82 4.37
C VAL A 154 -8.46 12.47 4.88
N VAL A 155 -7.53 13.42 4.76
CA VAL A 155 -6.21 13.32 5.36
C VAL A 155 -6.16 14.20 6.59
N HIS A 156 -5.95 13.59 7.76
CA HIS A 156 -5.73 14.29 9.02
C HIS A 156 -4.25 14.33 9.38
N GLU A 157 -3.74 15.47 9.83
CA GLU A 157 -2.49 15.53 10.58
C GLU A 157 -2.80 15.41 12.07
N VAL A 158 -2.26 14.38 12.72
CA VAL A 158 -2.52 14.05 14.11
C VAL A 158 -1.23 14.13 14.93
N THR A 159 -1.29 14.78 16.09
CA THR A 159 -0.15 14.87 17.02
C THR A 159 0.14 13.52 17.69
N PRO A 160 1.32 13.34 18.32
CA PRO A 160 1.59 12.16 19.15
C PRO A 160 0.56 11.95 20.28
N GLN A 161 -0.15 13.01 20.71
CA GLN A 161 -1.20 12.94 21.72
C GLN A 161 -2.57 12.54 21.16
N GLY A 162 -2.70 12.39 19.83
CA GLY A 162 -3.94 12.02 19.16
C GLY A 162 -4.83 13.19 18.76
N GLU A 163 -4.34 14.43 18.82
CA GLU A 163 -5.10 15.63 18.46
C GLU A 163 -4.96 15.93 16.97
N THR A 164 -6.06 16.13 16.26
CA THR A 164 -6.04 16.59 14.86
C THR A 164 -5.71 18.08 14.80
N VAL A 165 -4.60 18.42 14.14
CA VAL A 165 -4.15 19.81 13.95
C VAL A 165 -4.40 20.35 12.55
N ASN A 166 -4.62 19.47 11.56
CA ASN A 166 -5.00 19.84 10.22
C ASN A 166 -5.87 18.76 9.57
N SER A 167 -6.71 19.14 8.61
CA SER A 167 -7.55 18.24 7.81
C SER A 167 -7.60 18.72 6.37
N TRP A 168 -7.43 17.79 5.42
CA TRP A 168 -7.65 18.02 4.01
C TRP A 168 -8.72 17.04 3.51
N ARG A 169 -9.79 17.55 2.90
CA ARG A 169 -10.91 16.74 2.39
C ARG A 169 -10.88 16.71 0.88
N SER A 170 -10.79 15.54 0.29
CA SER A 170 -10.61 15.43 -1.16
C SER A 170 -11.72 16.11 -1.94
N TRP A 171 -12.98 15.97 -1.50
CA TRP A 171 -14.15 16.53 -2.19
C TRP A 171 -14.25 18.06 -2.16
N GLU A 172 -13.44 18.76 -1.36
CA GLU A 172 -13.35 20.22 -1.41
C GLU A 172 -12.47 20.69 -2.59
N HIS A 173 -11.68 19.79 -3.18
CA HIS A 173 -10.69 20.10 -4.22
C HIS A 173 -10.83 19.23 -5.49
N LEU A 174 -11.72 18.25 -5.50
CA LEU A 174 -12.05 17.44 -6.67
C LEU A 174 -13.21 18.06 -7.48
N ASN A 175 -13.26 17.75 -8.77
CA ASN A 175 -14.25 18.24 -9.72
C ASN A 175 -15.16 17.10 -10.19
N VAL A 176 -16.46 17.19 -9.92
CA VAL A 176 -17.46 16.16 -10.29
C VAL A 176 -17.56 15.86 -11.80
N GLU A 177 -17.10 16.78 -12.65
CA GLU A 177 -17.08 16.63 -14.10
C GLU A 177 -15.83 15.91 -14.61
N GLU A 178 -14.72 16.02 -13.89
CA GLU A 178 -13.40 15.50 -14.30
C GLU A 178 -13.04 14.21 -13.55
N ASP A 179 -13.30 14.18 -12.24
CA ASP A 179 -12.98 13.07 -11.34
C ASP A 179 -14.11 12.04 -11.33
N VAL A 180 -14.42 11.53 -12.53
CA VAL A 180 -15.51 10.60 -12.76
C VAL A 180 -15.11 9.20 -12.32
N ILE A 181 -15.96 8.58 -11.49
CA ILE A 181 -15.76 7.20 -11.03
C ILE A 181 -15.81 6.25 -12.23
N CYS A 182 -14.85 5.32 -12.32
CA CYS A 182 -14.85 4.25 -13.30
C CYS A 182 -16.22 3.55 -13.35
N PHE A 183 -16.82 3.43 -14.53
CA PHE A 183 -18.20 2.94 -14.69
C PHE A 183 -18.40 1.47 -14.28
N LEU A 184 -17.31 0.71 -14.05
CA LEU A 184 -17.32 -0.66 -13.57
C LEU A 184 -17.11 -0.77 -12.04
N GLU A 185 -16.84 0.34 -11.36
CA GLU A 185 -16.70 0.37 -9.90
C GLU A 185 -18.02 0.76 -9.24
N ASN A 186 -18.19 0.37 -7.98
CA ASN A 186 -19.30 0.90 -7.18
C ASN A 186 -19.04 2.37 -6.83
N ARG A 187 -20.08 3.06 -6.36
CA ARG A 187 -20.00 4.48 -5.94
C ARG A 187 -20.37 4.71 -4.48
N TYR A 188 -20.04 3.75 -3.61
CA TYR A 188 -20.23 3.94 -2.17
C TYR A 188 -19.24 4.96 -1.57
N GLU A 189 -18.17 5.28 -2.31
CA GLU A 189 -17.14 6.25 -1.94
C GLU A 189 -16.75 7.08 -3.18
N TRP A 190 -16.31 8.31 -2.96
CA TRP A 190 -15.61 9.16 -3.93
C TRP A 190 -14.35 9.65 -3.21
N THR A 191 -13.23 8.93 -3.30
CA THR A 191 -12.66 8.36 -4.54
C THR A 191 -11.86 7.06 -4.34
N HIS A 192 -11.87 6.50 -3.13
CA HIS A 192 -11.01 5.38 -2.74
C HIS A 192 -9.53 5.76 -2.81
N GLN A 193 -9.13 6.75 -2.00
CA GLN A 193 -7.73 7.06 -1.83
C GLN A 193 -7.02 5.84 -1.24
N ASN A 194 -5.95 5.39 -1.89
CA ASN A 194 -5.23 4.17 -1.54
C ASN A 194 -3.76 4.39 -1.22
N SER A 195 -3.30 5.63 -1.30
CA SER A 195 -1.94 6.02 -0.98
C SER A 195 -1.87 7.42 -0.40
N LEU A 196 -0.93 7.59 0.51
CA LEU A 196 -0.57 8.86 1.10
C LEU A 196 0.95 8.87 1.30
N ASN A 197 1.62 9.69 0.51
CA ASN A 197 3.05 9.95 0.64
C ASN A 197 3.28 11.47 0.69
N VAL A 198 4.53 11.91 0.84
CA VAL A 198 4.86 13.34 0.85
C VAL A 198 6.00 13.64 -0.11
N THR A 199 5.93 14.80 -0.76
CA THR A 199 7.07 15.29 -1.54
C THR A 199 8.19 15.75 -0.61
N LYS A 200 9.36 16.06 -1.19
CA LYS A 200 10.49 16.66 -0.45
C LYS A 200 10.12 17.95 0.29
N ASP A 201 9.12 18.69 -0.21
CA ASP A 201 8.67 19.98 0.32
C ASP A 201 7.53 19.80 1.34
N GLY A 202 7.08 18.56 1.55
CA GLY A 202 6.02 18.21 2.51
C GLY A 202 4.61 18.27 1.96
N ASP A 203 4.44 18.45 0.65
CA ASP A 203 3.15 18.39 -0.04
C ASP A 203 2.62 16.96 -0.09
N LEU A 204 1.29 16.80 -0.13
CA LEU A 204 0.69 15.47 -0.14
C LEU A 204 0.77 14.87 -1.54
N LEU A 205 1.21 13.60 -1.63
CA LEU A 205 1.13 12.79 -2.84
C LEU A 205 0.03 11.74 -2.63
N VAL A 206 -1.06 11.88 -3.38
CA VAL A 206 -2.29 11.10 -3.21
C VAL A 206 -2.57 10.26 -4.45
N SER A 207 -3.27 9.14 -4.26
CA SER A 207 -3.74 8.27 -5.35
C SER A 207 -5.17 7.84 -5.12
N PHE A 208 -6.02 8.11 -6.10
CA PHE A 208 -7.43 7.81 -6.13
C PHE A 208 -7.69 6.66 -7.10
N ARG A 209 -8.03 5.51 -6.53
CA ARG A 209 -8.18 4.26 -7.29
C ARG A 209 -9.35 4.35 -8.28
N GLN A 210 -10.50 4.87 -7.85
CA GLN A 210 -11.72 4.78 -8.64
C GLN A 210 -11.77 5.76 -9.81
N THR A 211 -11.01 6.84 -9.76
CA THR A 211 -10.91 7.84 -10.83
C THR A 211 -9.61 7.70 -11.63
N SER A 212 -8.80 6.68 -11.33
CA SER A 212 -7.49 6.45 -11.95
C SER A 212 -6.58 7.68 -11.93
N THR A 213 -6.56 8.40 -10.80
CA THR A 213 -5.91 9.71 -10.68
C THR A 213 -4.85 9.72 -9.58
N VAL A 214 -3.68 10.27 -9.88
CA VAL A 214 -2.63 10.62 -8.91
C VAL A 214 -2.51 12.15 -8.88
N GLY A 215 -2.19 12.72 -7.71
CA GLY A 215 -1.97 14.16 -7.61
C GLY A 215 -0.99 14.56 -6.52
N ILE A 216 -0.35 15.71 -6.72
CA ILE A 216 0.41 16.43 -5.70
C ILE A 216 -0.45 17.60 -5.23
N VAL A 217 -0.66 17.69 -3.93
CA VAL A 217 -1.51 18.68 -3.27
C VAL A 217 -0.64 19.60 -2.42
N ASP A 218 -0.66 20.89 -2.72
CA ASP A 218 0.00 21.90 -1.89
C ASP A 218 -0.64 21.90 -0.50
N ARG A 219 0.18 21.63 0.53
CA ARG A 219 -0.35 21.37 1.87
C ARG A 219 -0.91 22.61 2.58
N VAL A 220 -0.60 23.81 2.07
CA VAL A 220 -1.03 25.09 2.65
C VAL A 220 -2.39 25.51 2.09
N SER A 221 -2.56 25.45 0.76
CA SER A 221 -3.77 25.85 0.06
C SER A 221 -4.79 24.71 -0.08
N GLY A 222 -4.33 23.45 -0.08
CA GLY A 222 -5.15 22.29 -0.37
C GLY A 222 -5.37 22.02 -1.87
N GLU A 223 -4.81 22.86 -2.74
CA GLU A 223 -5.00 22.76 -4.18
C GLU A 223 -4.03 21.76 -4.84
N PHE A 224 -4.48 21.12 -5.92
CA PHE A 224 -3.60 20.28 -6.73
C PHE A 224 -2.60 21.14 -7.52
N THR A 225 -1.31 20.96 -7.26
CA THR A 225 -0.24 21.55 -8.09
C THR A 225 0.08 20.68 -9.31
N TRP A 226 -0.26 19.39 -9.22
CA TRP A 226 -0.20 18.44 -10.31
C TRP A 226 -1.28 17.37 -10.14
N LYS A 227 -1.91 16.96 -11.24
CA LYS A 227 -2.95 15.92 -11.27
C LYS A 227 -2.88 15.22 -12.62
N TRP A 228 -2.81 13.88 -12.61
CA TRP A 228 -2.55 13.07 -13.80
C TRP A 228 -3.12 11.66 -13.67
N GLY A 229 -3.37 10.99 -14.80
CA GLY A 229 -3.69 9.55 -14.80
C GLY A 229 -4.88 9.12 -15.67
N PRO A 230 -6.04 9.81 -15.67
CA PRO A 230 -7.20 9.38 -16.44
C PRO A 230 -6.89 9.15 -17.91
N GLY A 231 -7.11 7.93 -18.40
CA GLY A 231 -6.82 7.52 -19.78
C GLY A 231 -5.40 6.96 -20.00
N GLU A 232 -4.48 7.19 -19.06
CA GLU A 232 -3.08 6.72 -19.12
C GLU A 232 -2.84 5.52 -18.18
N ILE A 233 -3.36 5.57 -16.95
CA ILE A 233 -3.27 4.49 -15.96
C ILE A 233 -4.66 4.02 -15.56
N SER A 234 -4.73 2.91 -14.82
CA SER A 234 -5.99 2.50 -14.23
C SER A 234 -5.86 1.86 -12.86
N HIS A 235 -6.63 2.41 -11.91
CA HIS A 235 -6.78 1.90 -10.54
C HIS A 235 -5.42 1.67 -9.86
N GLN A 236 -4.47 2.56 -10.15
CA GLN A 236 -3.09 2.55 -9.67
C GLN A 236 -2.99 2.60 -8.15
N HIS A 237 -1.85 2.18 -7.63
CA HIS A 237 -1.51 2.23 -6.22
C HIS A 237 -0.11 2.83 -6.01
N ASN A 238 0.09 3.32 -4.79
CA ASN A 238 1.39 3.66 -4.22
C ASN A 238 2.30 4.55 -5.10
N PRO A 239 1.83 5.74 -5.53
CA PRO A 239 2.75 6.77 -6.00
C PRO A 239 3.77 7.10 -4.91
N THR A 240 5.05 7.18 -5.29
CA THR A 240 6.15 7.62 -4.41
C THR A 240 6.93 8.74 -5.10
N TYR A 241 7.30 9.76 -4.33
CA TYR A 241 8.06 10.89 -4.85
C TYR A 241 9.55 10.55 -4.84
N LEU A 242 10.23 10.72 -5.97
CA LEU A 242 11.65 10.40 -6.12
C LEU A 242 12.52 11.65 -5.95
N ASP A 243 13.80 11.46 -5.64
CA ASP A 243 14.78 12.55 -5.43
C ASP A 243 14.95 13.47 -6.66
N ASN A 244 14.73 12.93 -7.86
CA ASN A 244 14.77 13.70 -9.11
C ASN A 244 13.49 14.53 -9.36
N GLY A 245 12.50 14.44 -8.48
CA GLY A 245 11.21 15.11 -8.59
C GLY A 245 10.15 14.35 -9.40
N HIS A 246 10.48 13.15 -9.90
CA HIS A 246 9.53 12.28 -10.59
C HIS A 246 8.65 11.51 -9.59
N VAL A 247 7.60 10.89 -10.12
CA VAL A 247 6.68 10.05 -9.34
C VAL A 247 6.73 8.62 -9.88
N LEU A 248 7.09 7.66 -9.03
CA LEU A 248 7.04 6.23 -9.34
C LEU A 248 5.67 5.68 -8.96
N ILE A 249 4.98 5.00 -9.86
CA ILE A 249 3.59 4.56 -9.72
C ILE A 249 3.48 3.08 -10.05
N PHE A 250 2.74 2.32 -9.24
CA PHE A 250 2.29 0.98 -9.60
C PHE A 250 0.93 1.09 -10.30
N ASP A 251 0.88 0.94 -11.61
CA ASP A 251 -0.35 0.92 -12.40
C ASP A 251 -0.89 -0.51 -12.44
N ASN A 252 -1.94 -0.77 -11.66
CA ASN A 252 -2.53 -2.10 -11.54
C ASN A 252 -3.20 -2.56 -12.84
N GLY A 253 -3.71 -1.61 -13.61
CA GLY A 253 -4.28 -1.77 -14.93
C GLY A 253 -5.59 -2.57 -15.09
N PRO A 254 -6.45 -2.78 -14.06
CA PRO A 254 -7.80 -3.25 -14.36
C PRO A 254 -8.53 -2.22 -15.21
N HIS A 255 -9.33 -2.65 -16.18
CA HIS A 255 -10.07 -1.76 -17.08
C HIS A 255 -9.21 -0.85 -17.98
N HIS A 256 -7.91 -1.16 -18.15
CA HIS A 256 -7.16 -0.67 -19.32
C HIS A 256 -7.93 -0.97 -20.61
N VAL A 257 -7.74 -0.12 -21.62
CA VAL A 257 -8.27 -0.41 -22.96
C VAL A 257 -7.52 -1.62 -23.52
N GLY A 258 -8.21 -2.77 -23.62
CA GLY A 258 -7.63 -4.02 -24.09
C GLY A 258 -7.44 -5.03 -22.97
N ALA A 259 -6.29 -5.72 -22.97
CA ALA A 259 -5.97 -6.71 -21.95
C ALA A 259 -5.55 -6.03 -20.64
N SER A 260 -5.96 -6.59 -19.50
CA SER A 260 -5.46 -6.16 -18.20
C SER A 260 -4.06 -6.71 -17.94
N PHE A 261 -3.17 -5.84 -17.51
CA PHE A 261 -1.81 -6.11 -17.06
C PHE A 261 -1.43 -5.05 -16.04
N SER A 262 -0.41 -5.33 -15.23
CA SER A 262 0.20 -4.30 -14.38
C SER A 262 1.50 -3.81 -14.98
N ARG A 263 1.88 -2.59 -14.62
CA ARG A 263 3.19 -2.01 -14.93
C ARG A 263 3.65 -1.12 -13.79
N VAL A 264 4.94 -0.84 -13.73
CA VAL A 264 5.50 0.19 -12.84
C VAL A 264 6.08 1.28 -13.72
N ILE A 265 5.66 2.52 -13.50
CA ILE A 265 6.07 3.66 -14.33
C ILE A 265 6.68 4.77 -13.49
N GLU A 266 7.65 5.49 -14.05
CA GLU A 266 8.20 6.73 -13.49
C GLU A 266 7.74 7.88 -14.39
N VAL A 267 7.00 8.84 -13.83
CA VAL A 267 6.41 9.98 -14.55
C VAL A 267 7.07 11.27 -14.09
N ASP A 268 7.42 12.15 -15.02
CA ASP A 268 7.85 13.52 -14.72
C ASP A 268 6.64 14.46 -14.61
N PRO A 269 6.32 15.01 -13.42
CA PRO A 269 5.18 15.90 -13.24
C PRO A 269 5.25 17.21 -14.03
N ASN A 270 6.44 17.60 -14.52
CA ASN A 270 6.62 18.87 -15.23
C ASN A 270 6.14 18.82 -16.68
N ASN A 271 6.13 17.63 -17.30
CA ASN A 271 5.78 17.42 -18.70
C ASN A 271 4.87 16.20 -18.95
N ASN A 272 4.55 15.43 -17.90
CA ASN A 272 3.76 14.19 -17.92
C ASN A 272 4.37 13.05 -18.76
N GLU A 273 5.67 13.09 -19.06
CA GLU A 273 6.34 12.02 -19.79
C GLU A 273 6.62 10.83 -18.88
N ILE A 274 6.41 9.61 -19.40
CA ILE A 274 6.84 8.37 -18.74
C ILE A 274 8.33 8.19 -19.02
N ALA A 275 9.17 8.51 -18.05
CA ALA A 275 10.62 8.44 -18.14
C ALA A 275 11.17 7.01 -18.03
N TRP A 276 10.45 6.12 -17.34
CA TRP A 276 10.80 4.70 -17.20
C TRP A 276 9.56 3.83 -17.04
N GLU A 277 9.61 2.60 -17.53
CA GLU A 277 8.51 1.63 -17.42
C GLU A 277 9.05 0.20 -17.23
N TYR A 278 8.54 -0.53 -16.25
CA TYR A 278 8.64 -1.98 -16.17
C TYR A 278 7.31 -2.63 -16.55
N LEU A 279 7.37 -3.57 -17.48
CA LEU A 279 6.26 -4.34 -18.00
C LEU A 279 6.65 -5.82 -18.00
N GLY A 280 5.70 -6.71 -17.73
CA GLY A 280 5.91 -8.15 -17.92
C GLY A 280 6.20 -8.48 -19.39
N ASP A 281 6.93 -9.57 -19.63
CA ASP A 281 7.15 -10.11 -20.98
C ASP A 281 6.66 -11.58 -21.03
N PRO A 282 5.52 -11.88 -21.68
CA PRO A 282 4.55 -10.94 -22.25
C PRO A 282 3.85 -10.10 -21.15
N PRO A 283 3.13 -8.99 -21.44
CA PRO A 283 2.55 -8.11 -20.41
C PRO A 283 1.65 -8.81 -19.37
N ILE A 284 0.86 -9.81 -19.81
CA ILE A 284 0.03 -10.63 -18.92
C ILE A 284 0.86 -11.39 -17.87
N SER A 285 2.17 -11.52 -18.12
CA SER A 285 3.39 -11.55 -17.27
C SER A 285 3.31 -11.21 -15.79
N PHE A 286 2.63 -10.10 -15.57
CA PHE A 286 2.71 -9.32 -14.36
C PHE A 286 1.35 -8.67 -14.19
N TYR A 287 0.61 -9.09 -13.18
CA TYR A 287 -0.73 -8.57 -12.95
C TYR A 287 -1.18 -8.73 -11.51
N SER A 288 -1.44 -7.59 -10.88
CA SER A 288 -2.11 -7.49 -9.59
C SER A 288 -3.28 -6.52 -9.68
N TYR A 289 -4.51 -7.04 -9.69
CA TYR A 289 -5.75 -6.24 -9.85
C TYR A 289 -5.94 -5.18 -8.75
N HIS A 290 -5.39 -5.40 -7.55
CA HIS A 290 -5.48 -4.48 -6.41
C HIS A 290 -4.18 -4.48 -5.59
N ILE A 291 -4.12 -3.61 -4.57
CA ILE A 291 -2.96 -3.40 -3.68
C ILE A 291 -1.68 -3.20 -4.48
N SER A 292 -0.50 -3.57 -3.95
CA SER A 292 0.81 -3.47 -4.63
C SER A 292 1.50 -2.13 -4.42
N GLY A 293 2.76 -2.08 -4.86
CA GLY A 293 3.60 -0.90 -4.73
C GLY A 293 4.98 -1.11 -5.33
N ALA A 294 5.74 -0.02 -5.43
CA ALA A 294 7.11 -0.04 -5.92
C ALA A 294 7.97 0.98 -5.15
N GLU A 295 9.23 0.63 -4.92
CA GLU A 295 10.21 1.45 -4.20
C GLU A 295 11.51 1.49 -5.00
N ARG A 296 12.01 2.69 -5.31
CA ARG A 296 13.33 2.86 -5.91
C ARG A 296 14.39 2.71 -4.80
N LEU A 297 15.27 1.73 -4.95
CA LEU A 297 16.32 1.40 -4.00
C LEU A 297 17.57 2.26 -4.23
N PRO A 298 18.45 2.43 -3.21
CA PRO A 298 19.64 3.29 -3.30
C PRO A 298 20.66 2.91 -4.39
N ASN A 299 20.67 1.66 -4.87
CA ASN A 299 21.52 1.24 -6.00
C ASN A 299 20.90 1.53 -7.38
N GLY A 300 19.72 2.16 -7.43
CA GLY A 300 18.96 2.46 -8.64
C GLY A 300 18.01 1.36 -9.09
N ASN A 301 18.02 0.19 -8.45
CA ASN A 301 17.05 -0.88 -8.72
C ASN A 301 15.66 -0.51 -8.19
N THR A 302 14.62 -1.18 -8.68
CA THR A 302 13.25 -1.01 -8.19
C THR A 302 12.78 -2.29 -7.52
N LEU A 303 12.41 -2.24 -6.24
CA LEU A 303 11.66 -3.29 -5.56
C LEU A 303 10.18 -3.15 -5.91
N ILE A 304 9.55 -4.24 -6.33
CA ILE A 304 8.17 -4.28 -6.78
C ILE A 304 7.42 -5.31 -5.92
N CYS A 305 6.31 -4.88 -5.33
CA CYS A 305 5.35 -5.72 -4.64
C CYS A 305 4.21 -6.05 -5.61
N GLU A 306 4.16 -7.25 -6.18
CA GLU A 306 2.97 -7.77 -6.88
C GLU A 306 2.04 -8.36 -5.82
N GLY A 307 1.22 -7.47 -5.24
CA GLY A 307 0.67 -7.71 -3.91
C GLY A 307 -0.40 -8.78 -3.82
N ALA A 308 -1.35 -8.83 -4.77
CA ALA A 308 -2.45 -9.79 -4.74
C ALA A 308 -1.97 -11.26 -4.79
N PRO A 309 -1.01 -11.66 -5.66
CA PRO A 309 -0.43 -13.00 -5.62
C PRO A 309 0.66 -13.20 -4.56
N GLY A 310 1.01 -12.17 -3.79
CA GLY A 310 1.99 -12.27 -2.71
C GLY A 310 3.43 -12.42 -3.20
N ARG A 311 3.77 -11.90 -4.39
CA ARG A 311 5.13 -11.90 -4.93
C ARG A 311 5.79 -10.54 -4.70
N ALA A 312 7.06 -10.55 -4.32
CA ALA A 312 7.92 -9.39 -4.37
C ALA A 312 9.16 -9.70 -5.21
N PHE A 313 9.61 -8.76 -6.03
CA PHE A 313 10.78 -8.94 -6.86
C PHE A 313 11.50 -7.62 -7.09
N GLU A 314 12.80 -7.69 -7.34
CA GLU A 314 13.65 -6.54 -7.59
C GLU A 314 14.15 -6.55 -9.03
N VAL A 315 14.10 -5.40 -9.69
CA VAL A 315 14.58 -5.24 -11.06
C VAL A 315 15.68 -4.19 -11.16
N THR A 316 16.65 -4.42 -12.04
CA THR A 316 17.66 -3.40 -12.40
C THR A 316 17.01 -2.25 -13.18
N PRO A 317 17.71 -1.10 -13.36
CA PRO A 317 17.27 -0.06 -14.31
C PRO A 317 17.01 -0.59 -15.73
N ASN A 318 17.72 -1.66 -16.12
CA ASN A 318 17.56 -2.36 -17.39
C ASN A 318 16.43 -3.41 -17.37
N LYS A 319 15.61 -3.46 -16.30
CA LYS A 319 14.40 -4.27 -16.16
C LYS A 319 14.66 -5.77 -15.97
N GLU A 320 15.88 -6.14 -15.59
CA GLU A 320 16.24 -7.52 -15.30
C GLU A 320 15.88 -7.86 -13.85
N ILE A 321 15.14 -8.95 -13.64
CA ILE A 321 14.86 -9.45 -12.28
C ILE A 321 16.16 -9.97 -11.67
N VAL A 322 16.51 -9.46 -10.49
CA VAL A 322 17.74 -9.81 -9.73
C VAL A 322 17.47 -10.41 -8.36
N TRP A 323 16.23 -10.34 -7.90
CA TRP A 323 15.75 -11.01 -6.70
C TRP A 323 14.25 -11.26 -6.83
N GLU A 324 13.77 -12.40 -6.37
CA GLU A 324 12.35 -12.77 -6.40
C GLU A 324 12.00 -13.63 -5.21
N TYR A 325 10.86 -13.32 -4.58
CA TYR A 325 10.36 -13.96 -3.38
C TYR A 325 8.84 -14.07 -3.43
N ILE A 326 8.31 -15.21 -2.99
CA ILE A 326 6.87 -15.42 -2.83
C ILE A 326 6.56 -15.59 -1.34
N HIS A 327 5.64 -14.79 -0.81
CA HIS A 327 5.32 -14.75 0.60
C HIS A 327 4.77 -16.10 1.10
N PRO A 328 5.40 -16.73 2.11
CA PRO A 328 5.03 -18.08 2.55
C PRO A 328 3.89 -18.07 3.59
N PHE A 329 3.67 -16.96 4.28
CA PHE A 329 2.69 -16.90 5.38
C PHE A 329 1.30 -16.66 4.82
N HIS A 330 0.46 -17.68 4.87
CA HIS A 330 -0.92 -17.60 4.43
C HIS A 330 -1.85 -17.35 5.62
N SER A 331 -2.89 -16.56 5.38
CA SER A 331 -3.93 -16.25 6.38
C SER A 331 -5.31 -16.47 5.77
N ALA A 332 -6.27 -16.94 6.59
CA ALA A 332 -7.65 -17.04 6.16
C ALA A 332 -8.21 -15.63 5.98
N GLY A 333 -8.70 -15.31 4.78
CA GLY A 333 -9.29 -14.00 4.52
C GLY A 333 -10.49 -13.75 5.42
N ASN A 334 -10.53 -12.58 6.06
CA ASN A 334 -11.77 -12.06 6.63
C ASN A 334 -12.63 -11.57 5.44
N THR A 335 -13.88 -12.02 5.34
CA THR A 335 -14.76 -11.87 4.16
C THR A 335 -15.19 -10.43 3.82
N GLY A 336 -14.59 -9.41 4.45
CA GLY A 336 -15.03 -8.01 4.39
C GLY A 336 -14.22 -7.04 3.52
N LEU A 337 -12.99 -7.37 3.10
CA LEU A 337 -12.05 -6.40 2.51
C LEU A 337 -12.21 -6.13 1.00
N GLY A 338 -13.34 -6.52 0.39
CA GLY A 338 -13.64 -6.21 -1.02
C GLY A 338 -12.76 -6.97 -2.01
N GLY A 339 -13.28 -8.06 -2.57
CA GLY A 339 -12.78 -8.63 -3.83
C GLY A 339 -11.95 -9.91 -3.77
N ASP A 340 -12.26 -10.91 -2.92
CA ASP A 340 -12.34 -12.31 -3.41
C ASP A 340 -12.93 -13.32 -2.42
N ALA A 341 -13.41 -14.44 -2.96
CA ALA A 341 -14.05 -15.57 -2.30
C ALA A 341 -13.22 -16.16 -1.15
N ALA A 342 -13.94 -16.73 -0.16
CA ALA A 342 -13.44 -17.45 1.00
C ALA A 342 -12.22 -18.36 0.69
N THR A 343 -11.00 -17.83 0.84
CA THR A 343 -9.76 -18.57 0.60
C THR A 343 -8.63 -18.05 1.49
N VAL A 344 -7.74 -18.98 1.86
CA VAL A 344 -6.47 -18.73 2.52
C VAL A 344 -5.52 -18.13 1.49
N GLY A 345 -4.96 -16.94 1.75
CA GLY A 345 -4.10 -16.22 0.79
C GLY A 345 -2.87 -15.61 1.45
N ASN A 346 -1.86 -15.27 0.66
CA ASN A 346 -0.56 -14.73 1.08
C ASN A 346 -0.31 -13.29 0.58
N SER A 347 -1.38 -12.54 0.27
CA SER A 347 -1.27 -11.22 -0.35
C SER A 347 -0.50 -10.25 0.54
N MET A 348 0.34 -9.42 -0.08
CA MET A 348 1.09 -8.36 0.60
C MET A 348 0.57 -7.00 0.15
N PHE A 349 0.26 -6.11 1.10
CA PHE A 349 -0.24 -4.77 0.73
C PHE A 349 0.83 -3.98 -0.01
N ARG A 350 2.03 -3.92 0.57
CA ARG A 350 3.29 -3.39 0.04
C ARG A 350 4.46 -4.12 0.74
N VAL A 351 5.67 -3.95 0.23
CA VAL A 351 6.92 -4.39 0.88
C VAL A 351 7.94 -3.26 0.90
N HIS A 352 8.86 -3.30 1.85
CA HIS A 352 9.92 -2.29 2.00
C HIS A 352 11.28 -2.95 2.21
N ARG A 353 12.34 -2.41 1.64
CA ARG A 353 13.71 -2.94 1.77
C ARG A 353 14.62 -1.96 2.48
N TYR A 354 15.13 -2.38 3.63
CA TYR A 354 16.04 -1.59 4.45
C TYR A 354 17.47 -2.06 4.26
N GLY A 355 18.36 -1.13 3.88
CA GLY A 355 19.80 -1.39 3.82
C GLY A 355 20.36 -1.80 5.19
N PRO A 356 21.49 -2.54 5.24
CA PRO A 356 22.07 -3.01 6.50
C PRO A 356 22.54 -1.88 7.43
N ASP A 357 22.74 -0.68 6.89
CA ASP A 357 23.12 0.55 7.58
C ASP A 357 21.93 1.43 8.01
N HIS A 358 20.70 1.04 7.65
CA HIS A 358 19.50 1.77 8.00
C HIS A 358 19.37 1.97 9.53
N PRO A 359 19.07 3.19 10.03
CA PRO A 359 19.00 3.48 11.47
C PRO A 359 18.14 2.50 12.28
N ALA A 360 17.00 2.11 11.71
CA ALA A 360 16.06 1.15 12.30
C ALA A 360 16.69 -0.20 12.71
N LEU A 361 17.77 -0.61 12.05
CA LEU A 361 18.43 -1.90 12.23
C LEU A 361 19.68 -1.82 13.13
N GLN A 362 20.14 -0.61 13.47
CA GLN A 362 21.38 -0.43 14.21
C GLN A 362 21.29 -1.04 15.62
N GLY A 363 22.26 -1.90 15.96
CA GLY A 363 22.32 -2.58 17.25
C GLY A 363 21.25 -3.66 17.46
N ARG A 364 20.46 -3.98 16.44
CA ARG A 364 19.45 -5.04 16.50
C ARG A 364 20.07 -6.40 16.23
N ASP A 365 19.55 -7.41 16.91
CA ASP A 365 19.89 -8.80 16.65
C ASP A 365 19.02 -9.33 15.49
N LEU A 366 19.69 -9.66 14.40
CA LEU A 366 19.09 -10.10 13.14
C LEU A 366 19.49 -11.54 12.79
N ASP A 367 19.99 -12.32 13.76
CA ASP A 367 20.36 -13.72 13.53
C ASP A 367 19.12 -14.58 13.21
N PRO A 368 18.98 -15.10 11.96
CA PRO A 368 17.84 -15.93 11.58
C PRO A 368 17.79 -17.26 12.35
N SER A 369 18.85 -17.66 13.06
CA SER A 369 18.85 -18.85 13.92
C SER A 369 17.83 -18.76 15.07
N ARG A 370 17.50 -17.54 15.52
CA ARG A 370 16.45 -17.29 16.52
C ARG A 370 15.06 -17.69 16.05
N HIS A 371 14.86 -17.73 14.73
CA HIS A 371 13.62 -18.13 14.07
C HIS A 371 13.79 -19.46 13.31
N ALA A 372 14.74 -20.32 13.71
CA ALA A 372 15.05 -21.58 13.02
C ALA A 372 13.82 -22.47 12.77
N ASN A 373 12.83 -22.47 13.65
CA ASN A 373 11.59 -23.22 13.44
C ASN A 373 10.75 -22.68 12.27
N LEU A 374 10.60 -21.36 12.16
CA LEU A 374 9.91 -20.72 11.03
C LEU A 374 10.72 -20.94 9.74
N ASN A 375 12.03 -20.72 9.82
CA ASN A 375 12.92 -20.81 8.66
C ASN A 375 13.02 -22.23 8.10
N ARG A 376 12.94 -23.27 8.95
CA ARG A 376 12.87 -24.66 8.49
C ARG A 376 11.62 -24.95 7.65
N ILE A 377 10.50 -24.28 7.95
CA ILE A 377 9.21 -24.53 7.29
C ILE A 377 9.08 -23.67 6.03
N TYR A 378 9.52 -22.41 6.09
CA TYR A 378 9.16 -21.39 5.11
C TYR A 378 10.31 -20.84 4.27
N ALA A 379 11.56 -21.03 4.71
CA ALA A 379 12.75 -20.58 3.98
C ALA A 379 13.55 -21.76 3.38
N GLY A 380 13.14 -23.01 3.65
CA GLY A 380 13.81 -24.21 3.16
C GLY A 380 13.18 -24.75 1.88
N GLY A 381 13.84 -24.50 0.75
CA GLY A 381 13.69 -25.22 -0.52
C GLY A 381 15.01 -25.86 -0.91
#